data_AF-A0A3A0ACX7-F1
#
_entry.id   AF-A0A3A0ACX7-F1
#
_cell.length_a   1.000
_cell.length_b   1.000
_cell.length_c   1.000
_cell.angle_alpha   90.00
_cell.angle_beta   90.00
_cell.angle_gamma   90.00
#
_symmetry.space_group_name_H-M   'P 1'
#
loop_
_entity.id
_entity.type
_entity.pdbx_description
1 polymer ?
#
loop_
_entity_poly.entity_id
_entity_poly.type
_entity_poly.pdbx_seq_one_letter_code
_entity_poly.pdbx_strand_id
1 'polypeptide(L)'
;VFCLLEEAHNFAPASVDAVTTEALKQILSEGRKFGVSVGLITQRPGKLDSDVLSQCMTQCIMRITNPIDQNRIAESVESVGRDLLKELPSLSKGQVIVSGASVNTPVMLRVRTRITRHGGQDQDAPGEWSKWFESGDGQAEARDTALPAAKTVQVEDDGEILWA
;
A
#
# COMPACT_ATOMS: atom_id res chain seq x y z
N VAL A 1 16.70 -14.99 -8.16
CA VAL A 1 16.19 -13.60 -8.33
C VAL A 1 15.48 -13.19 -7.05
N PHE A 2 15.65 -11.95 -6.57
CA PHE A 2 14.94 -11.44 -5.40
C PHE A 2 14.13 -10.20 -5.82
N CYS A 3 12.80 -10.29 -5.76
CA CYS A 3 11.90 -9.21 -6.16
C CYS A 3 11.33 -8.51 -4.92
N LEU A 4 11.18 -7.19 -4.97
CA LEU A 4 10.53 -6.40 -3.94
C LEU A 4 9.22 -5.84 -4.47
N LEU A 5 8.13 -6.05 -3.75
CA LEU A 5 6.82 -5.48 -4.07
C LEU A 5 6.47 -4.41 -3.03
N GLU A 6 6.52 -3.16 -3.45
CA GLU A 6 5.98 -2.01 -2.70
C GLU A 6 4.45 -2.02 -2.76
N GLU A 7 3.82 -1.49 -1.70
CA GLU A 7 2.36 -1.44 -1.56
C GLU A 7 1.70 -2.81 -1.77
N ALA A 8 2.30 -3.86 -1.19
CA ALA A 8 1.93 -5.26 -1.42
C ALA A 8 0.45 -5.59 -1.18
N HIS A 9 -0.23 -4.81 -0.33
CA HIS A 9 -1.66 -4.96 -0.07
C HIS A 9 -2.55 -4.69 -1.29
N ASN A 10 -2.03 -4.05 -2.34
CA ASN A 10 -2.74 -3.88 -3.62
C ASN A 10 -2.69 -5.14 -4.49
N PHE A 11 -1.69 -6.01 -4.28
CA PHE A 11 -1.49 -7.24 -5.06
C PHE A 11 -2.01 -8.49 -4.34
N ALA A 12 -2.10 -8.45 -3.02
CA ALA A 12 -2.71 -9.50 -2.22
C ALA A 12 -3.63 -8.92 -1.14
N PRO A 13 -4.76 -8.28 -1.51
CA PRO A 13 -5.67 -7.70 -0.53
C PRO A 13 -6.41 -8.77 0.29
N ALA A 14 -6.64 -8.50 1.57
CA ALA A 14 -7.28 -9.44 2.50
C ALA A 14 -8.79 -9.66 2.27
N SER A 15 -9.45 -8.78 1.52
CA SER A 15 -10.92 -8.74 1.42
C SER A 15 -11.45 -8.85 0.00
N VAL A 16 -10.56 -8.95 -0.99
CA VAL A 16 -10.91 -8.99 -2.41
C VAL A 16 -10.07 -10.09 -3.05
N ASP A 17 -10.71 -10.93 -3.85
CA ASP A 17 -9.97 -11.90 -4.66
C ASP A 17 -9.29 -11.18 -5.83
N ALA A 18 -7.99 -10.95 -5.69
CA ALA A 18 -7.14 -10.50 -6.78
C ALA A 18 -6.47 -11.72 -7.44
N VAL A 19 -6.43 -11.75 -8.77
CA VAL A 19 -5.75 -12.82 -9.54
C VAL A 19 -4.29 -12.96 -9.13
N THR A 20 -3.66 -11.85 -8.73
CA THR A 20 -2.27 -11.80 -8.26
C THR A 20 -2.04 -12.46 -6.91
N THR A 21 -3.08 -12.59 -6.07
CA THR A 21 -2.98 -13.20 -4.74
C THR A 21 -2.53 -14.66 -4.84
N GLU A 22 -3.18 -15.46 -5.68
CA GLU A 22 -2.85 -16.89 -5.84
C GLU A 22 -1.45 -17.08 -6.44
N ALA A 23 -1.08 -16.26 -7.42
CA ALA A 23 0.27 -16.27 -7.96
C ALA A 23 1.33 -15.95 -6.89
N LEU A 24 1.07 -14.98 -6.02
CA LEU A 24 1.95 -14.64 -4.90
C LEU A 24 2.03 -15.79 -3.89
N LYS A 25 0.90 -16.42 -3.52
CA LYS A 25 0.89 -17.60 -2.64
C LYS A 25 1.74 -18.74 -3.22
N GLN A 26 1.61 -19.01 -4.52
CA GLN A 26 2.42 -20.03 -5.19
C GLN A 26 3.92 -19.67 -5.18
N ILE A 27 4.27 -18.41 -5.48
CA ILE A 27 5.67 -17.97 -5.45
C ILE A 27 6.25 -18.05 -4.03
N LEU A 28 5.50 -17.68 -3.00
CA LEU A 28 5.97 -17.71 -1.62
C LEU A 28 6.18 -19.15 -1.11
N SER A 29 5.29 -20.08 -1.50
CA SER A 29 5.36 -21.49 -1.09
C SER A 29 6.39 -22.31 -1.89
N GLU A 30 6.55 -22.03 -3.18
CA GLU A 30 7.36 -22.86 -4.08
C GLU A 30 8.61 -22.17 -4.63
N GLY A 31 8.68 -20.84 -4.56
CA GLY A 31 9.75 -20.05 -5.18
C GLY A 31 11.16 -20.47 -4.76
N ARG A 32 11.31 -20.95 -3.52
CA ARG A 32 12.57 -21.52 -3.01
C ARG A 32 13.08 -22.68 -3.87
N LYS A 33 12.20 -23.54 -4.41
CA LYS A 33 12.58 -24.66 -5.30
C LYS A 33 13.23 -24.17 -6.60
N PHE A 34 12.90 -22.95 -7.01
CA PHE A 34 13.30 -22.36 -8.29
C PHE A 34 14.29 -21.19 -8.13
N GLY A 35 14.79 -20.93 -6.92
CA GLY A 35 15.69 -19.80 -6.65
C GLY A 35 15.03 -18.42 -6.83
N VAL A 36 13.70 -18.36 -6.71
CA VAL A 36 12.90 -17.13 -6.72
C VAL A 36 12.54 -16.77 -5.29
N SER A 37 12.68 -15.50 -4.95
CA SER A 37 12.34 -14.98 -3.63
C SER A 37 11.67 -13.63 -3.78
N VAL A 38 10.73 -13.36 -2.88
CA VAL A 38 9.92 -12.15 -2.90
C VAL A 38 9.96 -11.52 -1.51
N GLY A 39 10.19 -10.21 -1.46
CA GLY A 39 9.96 -9.39 -0.28
C GLY A 39 8.75 -8.49 -0.50
N LEU A 40 7.86 -8.46 0.47
CA LEU A 40 6.65 -7.65 0.46
C LEU A 40 6.84 -6.45 1.39
N ILE A 41 6.51 -5.26 0.90
CA ILE A 41 6.61 -4.01 1.64
C ILE A 41 5.21 -3.39 1.68
N THR A 42 4.72 -3.13 2.89
CA THR A 42 3.40 -2.52 3.11
C THR A 42 3.37 -1.78 4.44
N GLN A 43 2.68 -0.65 4.44
CA GLN A 43 2.30 0.13 5.61
C GLN A 43 0.96 -0.30 6.22
N ARG A 44 0.22 -1.20 5.54
CA ARG A 44 -1.09 -1.72 5.95
C ARG A 44 -1.10 -3.26 5.99
N PRO A 45 -0.42 -3.89 6.96
CA PRO A 45 -0.32 -5.34 7.04
C PRO A 45 -1.69 -6.01 7.26
N GLY A 46 -2.63 -5.36 7.96
CA GLY A 46 -3.98 -5.91 8.16
C GLY A 46 -4.87 -5.88 6.91
N LYS A 47 -4.45 -5.20 5.84
CA LYS A 47 -5.07 -5.27 4.52
C LYS A 47 -4.42 -6.31 3.60
N LEU A 48 -3.34 -6.98 4.03
CA LEU A 48 -2.69 -8.03 3.27
C LEU A 48 -3.36 -9.38 3.57
N ASP A 49 -3.48 -10.24 2.56
CA ASP A 49 -3.96 -11.61 2.69
C ASP A 49 -3.17 -12.36 3.79
N SER A 50 -3.91 -13.07 4.65
CA SER A 50 -3.34 -13.73 5.83
C SER A 50 -2.41 -14.89 5.48
N ASP A 51 -2.69 -15.61 4.40
CA ASP A 51 -1.82 -16.71 3.98
C ASP A 51 -0.54 -16.15 3.40
N VAL A 52 -0.63 -15.11 2.56
CA VAL A 52 0.53 -14.38 2.03
C VAL A 52 1.43 -13.86 3.17
N LEU A 53 0.83 -13.25 4.20
CA LEU A 53 1.57 -12.78 5.37
C LEU A 53 2.20 -13.95 6.16
N SER A 54 1.48 -15.05 6.34
CA SER A 54 1.96 -16.23 7.09
C SER A 54 3.06 -17.01 6.36
N GLN A 55 3.10 -16.96 5.03
CA GLN A 55 4.18 -17.56 4.24
C GLN A 55 5.46 -16.71 4.25
N CYS A 56 5.43 -15.48 4.77
CA CYS A 56 6.62 -14.63 4.89
C CYS A 56 7.49 -15.12 6.06
N MET A 57 8.47 -15.98 5.74
CA MET A 57 9.36 -16.57 6.73
C MET A 57 10.25 -15.59 7.48
N THR A 58 10.55 -14.41 6.92
CA THR A 58 11.33 -13.37 7.60
C THR A 58 10.53 -12.09 7.59
N GLN A 59 10.32 -11.52 8.77
CA GLN A 59 9.52 -10.31 8.95
C GLN A 59 10.36 -9.22 9.60
N CYS A 60 10.37 -8.05 8.98
CA CYS A 60 11.00 -6.83 9.48
C CYS A 60 9.90 -5.83 9.83
N ILE A 61 9.50 -5.81 11.09
CA ILE A 61 8.32 -5.09 11.55
C ILE A 61 8.76 -3.78 12.19
N MET A 62 8.32 -2.66 11.61
CA MET A 62 8.58 -1.32 12.13
C MET A 62 7.40 -0.84 13.00
N ARG A 63 7.46 0.42 13.45
CA ARG A 63 6.42 1.02 14.30
C ARG A 63 5.03 0.87 13.67
N ILE A 64 4.11 0.25 14.41
CA ILE A 64 2.70 0.10 14.06
C ILE A 64 1.86 0.45 15.27
N THR A 65 0.95 1.42 15.11
CA THR A 65 0.10 1.93 16.19
C THR A 65 -1.33 1.41 16.09
N ASN A 66 -1.77 0.99 14.90
CA ASN A 66 -3.13 0.49 14.69
C ASN A 66 -3.29 -0.90 15.34
N PRO A 67 -4.28 -1.11 16.24
CA PRO A 67 -4.48 -2.39 16.92
C PRO A 67 -4.89 -3.52 15.96
N ILE A 68 -5.60 -3.22 14.87
CA ILE A 68 -5.99 -4.21 13.85
C ILE A 68 -4.73 -4.77 13.17
N ASP A 69 -3.82 -3.87 12.78
CA ASP A 69 -2.56 -4.24 12.14
C ASP A 69 -1.64 -5.00 13.11
N GLN A 70 -1.60 -4.61 14.39
CA GLN A 70 -0.84 -5.33 15.43
C GLN A 70 -1.34 -6.77 15.61
N ASN A 71 -2.66 -6.96 15.69
CA ASN A 71 -3.24 -8.29 15.84
C ASN A 71 -2.95 -9.18 14.64
N ARG A 72 -3.08 -8.64 13.42
CA ARG A 72 -2.77 -9.34 12.17
C ARG A 72 -1.32 -9.81 12.11
N ILE A 73 -0.38 -8.97 12.55
CA ILE A 73 1.03 -9.38 12.64
C ILE A 73 1.22 -10.45 13.71
N ALA A 74 0.59 -10.30 14.87
CA ALA A 74 0.69 -11.28 15.97
C ALA A 74 0.12 -12.66 15.61
N GLU A 75 -0.83 -12.72 14.68
CA GLU A 75 -1.33 -13.97 14.09
C GLU A 75 -0.28 -14.64 13.19
N SER A 76 0.51 -13.86 12.46
CA SER A 76 1.54 -14.36 11.52
C SER A 76 2.90 -14.67 12.15
N VAL A 77 3.16 -14.20 13.37
CA VAL A 77 4.44 -14.39 14.07
C VAL A 77 4.33 -15.51 15.11
N GLU A 78 5.39 -16.29 15.24
CA GLU A 78 5.51 -17.35 16.25
C GLU A 78 5.29 -16.83 17.69
N SER A 79 4.84 -17.73 18.57
CA SER A 79 4.45 -17.40 19.96
C SER A 79 5.54 -16.66 20.75
N VAL A 80 6.82 -17.01 20.53
CA VAL A 80 7.99 -16.41 21.18
C VAL A 80 8.14 -14.92 20.85
N GLY A 81 7.56 -14.43 19.75
CA GLY A 81 7.62 -13.02 19.36
C GLY A 81 6.53 -12.14 19.92
N ARG A 82 5.46 -12.70 20.49
CA ARG A 82 4.24 -11.94 20.82
C ARG A 82 4.45 -10.88 21.91
N ASP A 83 5.34 -11.13 22.87
CA ASP A 83 5.66 -10.13 23.90
C ASP A 83 6.43 -8.94 23.31
N LEU A 84 7.32 -9.18 22.35
CA LEU A 84 8.02 -8.10 21.65
C LEU A 84 7.05 -7.26 20.79
N LEU A 85 5.98 -7.87 20.27
CA LEU A 85 4.98 -7.16 19.48
C LEU A 85 4.15 -6.16 20.31
N LYS A 86 4.08 -6.31 21.63
CA LYS A 86 3.44 -5.31 22.52
C LYS A 86 4.17 -3.96 22.48
N GLU A 87 5.45 -3.96 22.10
CA GLU A 87 6.28 -2.76 22.00
C GLU A 87 6.19 -2.06 20.63
N LEU A 88 5.45 -2.62 19.67
CA LEU A 88 5.30 -2.04 18.32
C LEU A 88 4.89 -0.55 18.31
N PRO A 89 3.95 -0.08 19.16
CA PRO A 89 3.56 1.33 19.18
C PRO A 89 4.67 2.27 19.69
N SER A 90 5.53 1.74 20.56
CA SER A 90 6.63 2.44 21.25
C SER A 90 7.90 2.55 20.42
N LEU A 91 8.00 1.81 19.30
CA LEU A 91 9.16 1.86 18.43
C LEU A 91 9.40 3.27 17.87
N SER A 92 10.62 3.77 18.06
CA SER A 92 11.09 5.02 17.47
C SER A 92 11.43 4.85 15.99
N LYS A 93 11.52 5.96 15.26
CA LYS A 93 11.95 5.96 13.85
C LYS A 93 13.30 5.25 13.70
N GLY A 94 13.37 4.31 12.77
CA GLY A 94 14.55 3.49 12.51
C GLY A 94 14.72 2.29 13.44
N GLN A 95 13.84 2.07 14.42
CA GLN A 95 13.79 0.78 15.12
C GLN A 95 12.96 -0.23 14.32
N VAL A 96 13.38 -1.49 14.39
CA VAL A 96 12.73 -2.62 13.71
C VAL A 96 12.80 -3.84 14.60
N ILE A 97 11.74 -4.64 14.60
CA ILE A 97 11.72 -5.99 15.14
C ILE A 97 11.94 -6.95 13.97
N VAL A 98 12.95 -7.81 14.06
CA VAL A 98 13.20 -8.86 13.08
C VAL A 98 12.81 -10.20 13.68
N SER A 99 12.01 -10.96 12.94
CA SER A 99 11.46 -12.25 13.37
C SER A 99 11.45 -13.27 12.22
N GLY A 100 11.30 -14.55 12.58
CA GLY A 100 11.21 -15.68 11.67
C GLY A 100 12.56 -16.30 11.31
N ALA A 101 12.64 -17.03 10.20
CA ALA A 101 13.75 -17.93 9.84
C ALA A 101 15.15 -17.29 9.73
N SER A 102 15.24 -15.96 9.74
CA SER A 102 16.52 -15.25 9.77
C SER A 102 17.16 -15.17 11.16
N VAL A 103 16.39 -15.40 12.24
CA VAL A 103 16.84 -15.27 13.63
C VAL A 103 16.22 -16.37 14.51
N ASN A 104 16.98 -16.89 15.48
CA ASN A 104 16.47 -17.93 16.41
C ASN A 104 15.44 -17.40 17.40
N THR A 105 15.46 -16.09 17.67
CA THR A 105 14.54 -15.41 18.58
C THR A 105 14.31 -14.02 18.04
N PRO A 106 13.08 -13.47 18.11
CA PRO A 106 12.82 -12.13 17.64
C PRO A 106 13.70 -11.10 18.33
N VAL A 107 14.35 -10.25 17.55
CA VAL A 107 15.30 -9.25 18.03
C VAL A 107 14.88 -7.85 17.63
N MET A 108 15.09 -6.91 18.55
CA MET A 108 14.93 -5.48 18.26
C MET A 108 16.26 -4.88 17.82
N LEU A 109 16.25 -4.23 16.66
CA LEU A 109 17.43 -3.65 16.02
C LEU A 109 17.19 -2.18 15.67
N ARG A 110 18.27 -1.44 15.40
CA ARG A 110 18.23 -0.10 14.83
C ARG A 110 18.79 -0.12 13.41
N VAL A 111 17.95 0.24 12.45
CA VAL A 111 18.31 0.38 11.03
C VAL A 111 19.18 1.62 10.86
N ARG A 112 20.35 1.45 10.23
CA ARG A 112 21.23 2.56 9.88
C ARG A 112 20.57 3.49 8.87
N THR A 113 21.06 4.72 8.80
CA THR A 113 20.67 5.64 7.71
C THR A 113 21.05 5.05 6.35
N ARG A 114 20.18 5.25 5.36
CA ARG A 114 20.47 4.85 3.97
C ARG A 114 21.67 5.65 3.44
N ILE A 115 22.44 5.04 2.55
CA ILE A 115 23.56 5.69 1.87
C ILE A 115 23.11 6.28 0.52
N THR A 116 22.09 5.68 -0.09
CA THR A 116 21.56 6.07 -1.39
C THR A 116 20.69 7.33 -1.30
N ARG A 117 20.54 8.07 -2.40
CA ARG A 117 19.52 9.14 -2.50
C ARG A 117 18.15 8.50 -2.77
N HIS A 118 17.10 9.10 -2.22
CA HIS A 118 15.73 8.67 -2.50
C HIS A 118 15.20 9.49 -3.66
N GLY A 119 14.66 8.81 -4.66
CA GLY A 119 14.11 9.41 -5.86
C GLY A 119 12.63 9.76 -5.75
N GLY A 120 11.92 9.23 -4.75
CA GLY A 120 10.54 9.62 -4.45
C GLY A 120 10.53 10.98 -3.76
N GLN A 121 9.95 11.98 -4.39
CA GLN A 121 9.56 13.20 -3.70
C GLN A 121 8.04 13.19 -3.63
N ASP A 122 7.48 13.37 -2.45
CA ASP A 122 6.05 13.66 -2.33
C ASP A 122 5.80 14.94 -3.13
N GLN A 123 4.85 14.90 -4.06
CA GLN A 123 4.43 16.13 -4.73
C GLN A 123 3.81 17.06 -3.68
N ASP A 124 4.24 18.32 -3.69
CA ASP A 124 3.63 19.37 -2.88
C ASP A 124 2.30 19.77 -3.51
N ALA A 125 1.31 18.89 -3.40
CA ALA A 125 -0.02 19.12 -3.96
C ALA A 125 -0.64 20.43 -3.44
N PRO A 126 -0.51 20.82 -2.15
CA PRO A 126 -0.96 22.13 -1.69
C PRO A 126 -0.22 23.29 -2.36
N GLY A 127 1.11 23.22 -2.49
CA GLY A 127 1.89 24.25 -3.16
C GLY A 127 1.61 24.36 -4.65
N GLU A 128 1.38 23.24 -5.35
CA GLU A 128 0.95 23.24 -6.75
C GLU A 128 -0.47 23.77 -6.91
N TRP A 129 -1.38 23.42 -6.00
CA TRP A 129 -2.74 23.93 -5.96
C TRP A 129 -2.73 25.45 -5.72
N SER A 130 -1.99 25.95 -4.73
CA SER A 130 -1.85 27.40 -4.49
C SER A 130 -1.32 28.14 -5.71
N LYS A 131 -0.28 27.62 -6.39
CA LYS A 131 0.24 28.21 -7.63
C LYS A 131 -0.83 28.29 -8.72
N TRP A 132 -1.67 27.27 -8.88
CA TRP A 132 -2.75 27.28 -9.86
C TRP A 132 -3.76 28.40 -9.58
N PHE A 133 -4.15 28.63 -8.32
CA PHE A 133 -5.09 29.71 -7.95
C PHE A 133 -4.43 31.10 -7.98
N GLU A 134 -3.14 31.22 -7.68
CA GLU A 134 -2.38 32.47 -7.76
C GLU A 134 -2.07 32.90 -9.21
N SER A 135 -1.97 31.93 -10.13
CA SER A 135 -1.65 32.21 -11.54
C SER A 135 -2.81 32.86 -12.32
N GLY A 136 -4.01 32.94 -11.73
CA GLY A 136 -5.11 33.76 -12.25
C GLY A 136 -5.43 33.50 -13.71
N ASP A 137 -5.44 32.24 -14.16
CA ASP A 137 -5.84 31.94 -15.53
C ASP A 137 -7.32 32.30 -15.69
N GLY A 138 -7.61 33.26 -16.56
CA GLY A 138 -8.97 33.67 -16.96
C GLY A 138 -9.86 32.54 -17.50
N GLN A 139 -9.37 31.30 -17.52
CA GLN A 139 -10.13 30.08 -17.70
C GLN A 139 -11.06 29.75 -16.52
N ALA A 140 -10.74 30.20 -15.30
CA ALA A 140 -11.63 30.01 -14.14
C ALA A 140 -12.92 30.82 -14.30
N GLU A 141 -12.81 32.11 -14.64
CA GLU A 141 -13.97 32.95 -14.97
C GLU A 141 -14.71 32.45 -16.21
N ALA A 142 -13.99 32.00 -17.25
CA ALA A 142 -14.62 31.45 -18.45
C ALA A 142 -15.37 30.12 -18.19
N ARG A 143 -14.95 29.32 -17.20
CA ARG A 143 -15.67 28.09 -16.77
C ARG A 143 -16.86 28.40 -15.88
N ASP A 144 -16.72 29.33 -14.94
CA ASP A 144 -17.81 29.72 -14.03
C ASP A 144 -18.91 30.49 -14.75
N THR A 145 -18.56 31.20 -15.83
CA THR A 145 -19.52 31.88 -16.72
C THR A 145 -19.90 31.06 -17.95
N ALA A 146 -19.30 29.89 -18.16
CA ALA A 146 -19.71 29.00 -19.24
C ALA A 146 -21.14 28.53 -18.97
N LEU A 147 -22.06 28.93 -19.86
CA LEU A 147 -23.39 28.36 -19.87
C LEU A 147 -23.27 26.84 -20.05
N PRO A 148 -23.99 26.02 -19.26
CA PRO A 148 -24.01 24.59 -19.46
C PRO A 148 -24.38 24.32 -20.93
N ALA A 149 -23.60 23.47 -21.60
CA ALA A 149 -23.84 23.12 -22.99
C ALA A 149 -25.31 22.73 -23.14
N ALA A 150 -26.05 23.49 -23.97
CA ALA A 150 -27.45 23.18 -24.22
C ALA A 150 -27.49 21.74 -24.74
N LYS A 151 -28.21 20.85 -24.03
CA LYS A 151 -28.53 19.54 -24.59
C LYS A 151 -29.33 19.80 -25.86
N THR A 152 -28.72 19.62 -27.02
CA THR A 152 -29.44 19.54 -28.28
C THR A 152 -30.18 18.21 -28.23
N VAL A 153 -31.38 18.23 -27.66
CA VAL A 153 -32.30 17.10 -27.76
C VAL A 153 -32.71 17.04 -29.22
N GLN A 154 -32.33 15.96 -29.91
CA GLN A 154 -32.86 15.72 -31.25
C GLN A 154 -34.30 15.25 -31.08
N VAL A 155 -35.22 16.01 -31.66
CA VAL A 155 -36.65 15.75 -31.67
C VAL A 155 -37.00 15.37 -33.10
N GLU A 156 -37.77 14.30 -33.29
CA GLU A 156 -38.28 13.91 -34.61
C GLU A 156 -39.37 14.90 -35.07
N ASP A 157 -39.67 14.91 -36.39
CA ASP A 157 -40.63 15.84 -37.01
C ASP A 157 -42.08 15.71 -36.46
N ASP A 158 -42.36 14.67 -35.66
CA ASP A 158 -43.64 14.42 -34.98
C ASP A 158 -43.65 14.85 -33.50
N GLY A 159 -42.53 15.36 -32.97
CA GLY A 159 -42.42 15.91 -31.62
C GLY A 159 -41.98 14.92 -30.55
N GLU A 160 -41.61 13.67 -30.89
CA GLU A 160 -41.03 12.75 -29.92
C GLU A 160 -39.52 12.95 -29.71
N ILE A 161 -39.09 12.82 -28.45
CA ILE A 161 -37.69 12.97 -28.02
C ILE A 161 -36.94 11.67 -28.31
N LEU A 162 -35.80 11.74 -29.00
CA LEU A 162 -34.90 10.60 -29.17
C LEU A 162 -34.12 10.35 -27.86
N TRP A 163 -34.44 9.24 -27.19
CA TRP A 163 -33.71 8.78 -26.00
C TRP A 163 -32.53 7.93 -26.47
N ALA A 164 -31.31 8.44 -26.31
CA ALA A 164 -30.07 7.65 -26.31
C ALA A 164 -29.45 7.71 -24.92
#